data_AF-A0A3D5AEP1-F1
#
_entry.id   AF-A0A3D5AEP1-F1
#
_cell.length_a   1.000
_cell.length_b   1.000
_cell.length_c   1.000
_cell.angle_alpha   90.00
_cell.angle_beta   90.00
_cell.angle_gamma   90.00
#
_symmetry.space_group_name_H-M   'P 1'
#
loop_
_entity.id
_entity.type
_entity.pdbx_description
1 polymer ?
#
loop_
_entity_poly.entity_id
_entity_poly.type
_entity_poly.pdbx_seq_one_letter_code
_entity_poly.pdbx_strand_id
1 'polypeptide(L)'
;MKKNQLTTVDQLQIGDRFYFQNDNNKVVWEMVDHETKSTHFRTYRHFCLLGSYADRTSDKRLRDQQAKGVQGNTNVVYLRSMEVAV
;
A
#
# COMPACT_ATOMS: atom_id res chain seq x y z
N MET A 1 4.89 -13.08 -4.10
CA MET A 1 3.60 -13.68 -3.66
C MET A 1 2.80 -14.19 -4.85
N LYS A 2 1.84 -15.12 -4.64
CA LYS A 2 0.91 -15.54 -5.71
C LYS A 2 -0.25 -14.54 -5.83
N LYS A 3 -0.67 -14.23 -7.07
CA LYS A 3 -1.82 -13.34 -7.33
C LYS A 3 -3.09 -13.82 -6.63
N ASN A 4 -3.88 -12.87 -6.11
CA ASN A 4 -5.12 -13.07 -5.35
C ASN A 4 -4.93 -13.86 -4.04
N GLN A 5 -3.73 -13.86 -3.48
CA GLN A 5 -3.46 -14.48 -2.19
C GLN A 5 -3.87 -13.54 -1.06
N LEU A 6 -4.56 -14.09 -0.05
CA LEU A 6 -4.79 -13.40 1.20
C LEU A 6 -3.48 -13.31 1.98
N THR A 7 -3.11 -12.10 2.37
CA THR A 7 -1.87 -11.79 3.08
C THR A 7 -2.10 -10.61 4.01
N THR A 8 -1.05 -10.16 4.67
CA THR A 8 -1.04 -9.02 5.59
C THR A 8 -0.16 -7.91 5.00
N VAL A 9 -0.45 -6.67 5.37
CA VAL A 9 0.25 -5.47 4.85
C VAL A 9 1.75 -5.50 5.12
N ASP A 10 2.17 -6.08 6.24
CA ASP A 10 3.59 -6.24 6.60
C ASP A 10 4.37 -7.19 5.67
N GLN A 11 3.68 -8.08 4.95
CA GLN A 11 4.29 -8.98 3.98
C GLN A 11 4.39 -8.36 2.58
N LEU A 12 3.73 -7.22 2.33
CA LEU A 12 3.76 -6.53 1.04
C LEU A 12 5.05 -5.73 0.86
N GLN A 13 5.55 -5.70 -0.36
CA GLN A 13 6.67 -4.87 -0.79
C GLN A 13 6.19 -3.53 -1.34
N ILE A 14 7.07 -2.54 -1.35
CA ILE A 14 6.81 -1.25 -2.01
C ILE A 14 6.56 -1.50 -3.51
N GLY A 15 5.50 -0.92 -4.06
CA GLY A 15 5.03 -1.17 -5.44
C GLY A 15 4.01 -2.31 -5.56
N ASP A 16 3.77 -3.09 -4.50
CA ASP A 16 2.73 -4.12 -4.51
C ASP A 16 1.33 -3.52 -4.49
N ARG A 17 0.45 -4.09 -5.32
CA ARG A 17 -0.97 -3.71 -5.36
C ARG A 17 -1.82 -4.69 -4.58
N PHE A 18 -2.80 -4.15 -3.87
CA PHE A 18 -3.73 -4.93 -3.07
C PHE A 18 -5.09 -4.24 -2.95
N TYR A 19 -6.08 -4.95 -2.42
CA TYR A 19 -7.30 -4.36 -1.88
C TYR A 19 -7.54 -4.91 -0.47
N PHE A 20 -8.26 -4.17 0.37
CA PHE A 20 -8.58 -4.62 1.71
C PHE A 20 -9.58 -5.77 1.66
N GLN A 21 -9.38 -6.82 2.47
CA GLN A 21 -10.26 -8.00 2.46
C GLN A 21 -11.74 -7.63 2.68
N ASN A 22 -11.99 -6.66 3.56
CA ASN A 22 -13.33 -6.22 3.94
C ASN A 22 -13.90 -5.11 3.02
N ASP A 23 -13.19 -4.75 1.95
CA ASP A 23 -13.66 -3.72 1.02
C ASP A 23 -14.50 -4.32 -0.10
N ASN A 24 -15.83 -4.13 0.00
CA ASN A 24 -16.80 -4.60 -0.99
C ASN A 24 -16.59 -3.98 -2.37
N ASN A 25 -16.04 -2.77 -2.43
CA ASN A 25 -15.78 -2.08 -3.70
C ASN A 25 -14.46 -2.51 -4.34
N LYS A 26 -13.65 -3.32 -3.64
CA LYS A 26 -12.34 -3.80 -4.09
C LYS A 26 -11.45 -2.66 -4.61
N VAL A 27 -11.43 -1.55 -3.86
CA VAL A 27 -10.62 -0.39 -4.21
C VAL A 27 -9.15 -0.81 -4.17
N VAL A 28 -8.44 -0.55 -5.27
CA VAL A 28 -7.04 -0.91 -5.42
C VAL A 28 -6.17 0.13 -4.74
N TRP A 29 -5.23 -0.34 -3.94
CA TRP A 29 -4.18 0.42 -3.29
C TRP A 29 -2.81 -0.10 -3.70
N GLU A 30 -1.81 0.76 -3.64
CA GLU A 30 -0.41 0.45 -3.91
C GLU A 30 0.43 0.80 -2.69
N MET A 31 1.31 -0.12 -2.28
CA MET A 31 2.29 0.13 -1.23
C MET A 31 3.32 1.14 -1.70
N VAL A 32 3.63 2.13 -0.86
CA VAL A 32 4.61 3.16 -1.17
C VAL A 32 5.66 3.27 -0.08
N ASP A 33 6.85 3.67 -0.48
CA ASP A 33 7.88 4.09 0.46
C ASP A 33 7.45 5.41 1.12
N HIS A 34 7.58 5.50 2.43
CA HIS A 34 7.28 6.72 3.17
C HIS A 34 8.00 6.67 4.52
N GLU A 35 8.44 7.84 5.01
CA GLU A 35 9.00 7.97 6.36
C GLU A 35 8.05 7.44 7.44
N THR A 36 8.59 6.75 8.43
CA THR A 36 7.81 6.24 9.56
C THR A 36 7.22 7.43 10.32
N LYS A 37 5.88 7.54 10.35
CA LYS A 37 5.20 8.58 11.13
C LYS A 37 4.84 8.02 12.50
N SER A 38 5.47 8.57 13.55
CA SER A 38 5.09 8.29 14.93
C SER A 38 4.16 9.39 15.45
N THR A 39 2.98 8.99 15.90
CA THR A 39 2.01 9.84 16.58
C THR A 39 1.91 9.40 18.04
N HIS A 40 1.35 10.25 18.91
CA HIS A 40 1.16 9.92 20.33
C HIS A 40 0.40 8.61 20.57
N PHE A 41 -0.45 8.20 19.64
CA PHE A 41 -1.29 7.01 19.78
C PHE A 41 -0.73 5.81 19.02
N ARG A 42 0.11 6.04 17.99
CA ARG A 42 0.53 4.98 17.09
C ARG A 42 1.72 5.34 16.22
N THR A 43 2.56 4.34 15.94
CA THR A 43 3.61 4.43 14.91
C THR A 43 3.17 3.69 13.65
N TYR A 44 3.17 4.39 12.52
CA TYR A 44 2.86 3.84 11.20
C TYR A 44 4.14 3.63 10.42
N ARG A 45 4.39 2.37 10.03
CA ARG A 45 5.56 1.94 9.22
C ARG A 45 5.19 1.54 7.80
N HIS A 46 3.90 1.37 7.52
CA HIS A 46 3.39 0.93 6.23
C HIS A 46 2.45 1.99 5.69
N PHE A 47 2.62 2.35 4.43
CA PHE A 47 1.84 3.39 3.76
C PHE A 47 1.37 2.92 2.40
N CYS A 48 0.17 3.35 2.01
CA CYS A 48 -0.38 3.06 0.71
C CYS A 48 -1.04 4.28 0.05
N LEU A 49 -1.13 4.23 -1.27
CA LEU A 49 -1.82 5.21 -2.10
C LEU A 49 -2.91 4.52 -2.93
N LEU A 50 -3.91 5.29 -3.33
CA LEU A 50 -4.94 4.81 -4.25
C LEU A 50 -4.27 4.41 -5.57
N GLY A 51 -4.54 3.21 -6.09
CA GLY A 51 -3.86 2.69 -7.28
C GLY A 51 -3.99 3.60 -8.50
N SER A 52 -5.18 4.17 -8.73
CA SER A 52 -5.42 5.13 -9.81
C SER A 52 -4.65 6.45 -9.64
N TYR A 53 -4.35 6.85 -8.40
CA TYR A 53 -3.52 8.02 -8.12
C TYR A 53 -2.05 7.68 -8.29
N ALA A 54 -1.59 6.54 -7.75
CA ALA A 54 -0.23 6.04 -7.89
C ALA A 54 0.18 5.86 -9.37
N ASP A 55 -0.75 5.45 -10.24
CA ASP A 55 -0.56 5.35 -11.69
C ASP A 55 -0.38 6.71 -12.39
N ARG A 56 -1.03 7.76 -11.88
CA ARG A 56 -1.06 9.09 -12.52
C ARG A 56 0.02 10.02 -12.00
N THR A 57 0.52 9.79 -10.80
CA THR A 57 1.50 10.67 -10.16
C THR A 57 2.89 10.03 -10.15
N SER A 58 3.81 10.68 -10.85
CA SER A 58 5.24 10.35 -10.84
C SER A 58 5.98 11.14 -9.75
N ASP A 59 5.35 12.17 -9.17
CA ASP A 59 5.98 13.06 -8.21
C ASP A 59 6.00 12.43 -6.81
N LYS A 60 7.21 12.13 -6.32
CA LYS A 60 7.44 11.54 -5.00
C LYS A 60 6.84 12.38 -3.87
N ARG A 61 6.94 13.71 -3.89
CA ARG A 61 6.45 14.56 -2.80
C ARG A 61 4.92 14.52 -2.67
N LEU A 62 4.22 14.50 -3.81
CA LEU A 62 2.77 14.38 -3.82
C LEU A 62 2.31 12.98 -3.38
N ARG A 63 3.05 11.94 -3.78
CA ARG A 63 2.84 10.57 -3.27
C ARG A 63 2.96 10.53 -1.75
N ASP A 64 3.98 11.17 -1.19
CA ASP A 64 4.22 11.15 0.25
C ASP A 64 3.12 11.90 1.02
N GLN A 65 2.68 13.06 0.52
CA GLN A 65 1.64 13.87 1.18
C GLN A 65 0.26 13.19 1.22
N GLN A 66 -0.08 12.43 0.18
CA GLN A 66 -1.39 11.77 0.06
C GLN A 66 -1.38 10.33 0.59
N ALA A 67 -0.23 9.84 1.08
CA ALA A 67 -0.07 8.47 1.54
C ALA A 67 -0.86 8.22 2.83
N LYS A 68 -1.63 7.12 2.84
CA LYS A 68 -2.40 6.68 3.99
C LYS A 68 -1.61 5.64 4.80
N GLY A 69 -1.44 5.88 6.10
CA GLY A 69 -0.82 4.92 7.02
C GLY A 69 -1.74 3.72 7.30
N VAL A 70 -1.17 2.51 7.27
CA VAL A 70 -1.90 1.25 7.48
C VAL A 70 -1.18 0.39 8.53
N GLN A 71 -1.93 -0.46 9.23
CA GLN A 71 -1.38 -1.39 10.21
C GLN A 71 -0.81 -2.62 9.49
N GLY A 72 0.38 -3.09 9.89
CA GLY A 72 1.02 -4.26 9.27
C GLY A 72 0.16 -5.53 9.34
N ASN A 73 -0.58 -5.74 10.43
CA ASN A 73 -1.46 -6.90 10.64
C ASN A 73 -2.82 -6.81 9.90
N THR A 74 -3.02 -5.81 9.03
CA THR A 74 -4.28 -5.67 8.28
C THR A 74 -4.34 -6.72 7.17
N ASN A 75 -5.43 -7.49 7.11
CA ASN A 75 -5.63 -8.48 6.05
C ASN A 75 -5.99 -7.81 4.71
N VAL A 76 -5.28 -8.23 3.67
CA VAL A 76 -5.37 -7.69 2.32
C VAL A 76 -5.28 -8.81 1.30
N VAL A 77 -5.85 -8.58 0.12
CA VAL A 77 -5.71 -9.50 -1.00
C VAL A 77 -4.70 -8.90 -1.97
N TYR A 78 -3.58 -9.59 -2.14
CA TYR A 78 -2.52 -9.19 -3.06
C TYR A 78 -2.97 -9.40 -4.50
N LEU A 79 -2.80 -8.40 -5.35
CA LEU A 79 -3.19 -8.44 -6.76
C LEU A 79 -2.01 -8.78 -7.66
N ARG A 80 -0.98 -7.93 -7.67
CA ARG A 80 0.22 -8.08 -8.50
C ARG A 80 1.19 -6.95 -8.15
N SER A 81 2.47 -7.29 -8.07
CA SER A 81 3.57 -6.33 -8.00
C SER A 81 3.79 -5.67 -9.35
N MET A 82 4.00 -4.35 -9.37
CA MET A 82 4.77 -3.78 -10.48
C MET A 82 6.17 -4.36 -10.33
N GLU A 83 6.56 -5.30 -11.21
CA GLU A 83 7.97 -5.66 -11.33
C GLU A 83 8.73 -4.35 -11.57
N VAL A 84 9.46 -3.89 -10.54
CA VAL A 84 10.44 -2.83 -10.71
C VAL A 84 11.50 -3.47 -11.59
N ALA A 85 11.40 -3.23 -12.90
CA ALA A 85 12.47 -3.53 -13.82
C ALA A 85 13.69 -2.73 -13.35
N VAL A 86 14.64 -3.44 -12.75
CA VAL A 86 16.00 -2.94 -12.47
C VAL A 86 16.79 -2.98 -13.77
#